data_AF-A0A2V3IKZ9-F1
#
_entry.id   AF-A0A2V3IKZ9-F1
#
_cell.length_a   1.000
_cell.length_b   1.000
_cell.length_c   1.000
_cell.angle_alpha   90.00
_cell.angle_beta   90.00
_cell.angle_gamma   90.00
#
_symmetry.space_group_name_H-M   'P 1'
#
loop_
_entity.id
_entity.type
_entity.pdbx_description
1 polymer ?
#
loop_
_entity_poly.entity_id
_entity_poly.type
_entity_poly.pdbx_seq_one_letter_code
_entity_poly.pdbx_strand_id
1 'polypeptide(L)'
;MLNPLPNGEWTVRVNVFELRNLRGVDISESSDTFVFATVTVITKKTGRQQQTLTCIANQLLFFSSVRTGLEFEDEKIDIDIMDWNRTGASKQIGVYTVDAKRMLELPAHEIYRTWFALQDPRGGKRRAGFIKMSIIVVPPVGSPPFHDDTEDTEELSAGNLLKRSVLKTPKISYQDWALHITIGWADMLPNMVSTGTAMLSVGMLLTTLDGKIMKQEYSLLKRRK
;
A
#
# COMPACT_ATOMS: atom_id res chain seq x y z
N MET A 1 -0.21 -19.70 -24.01
CA MET A 1 -0.75 -18.32 -24.13
C MET A 1 -1.16 -17.90 -22.73
N LEU A 2 -0.61 -16.82 -22.17
CA LEU A 2 -1.15 -16.26 -20.93
C LEU A 2 -2.53 -15.70 -21.26
N ASN A 3 -3.56 -16.17 -20.57
CA ASN A 3 -4.88 -15.55 -20.71
C ASN A 3 -4.77 -14.10 -20.22
N PRO A 4 -5.16 -13.12 -21.04
CA PRO A 4 -5.11 -11.72 -20.62
C PRO A 4 -6.08 -11.52 -19.45
N LEU A 5 -5.65 -10.77 -18.44
CA LEU A 5 -6.49 -10.42 -17.30
C LEU A 5 -7.75 -9.68 -17.78
N PRO A 6 -8.94 -9.99 -17.23
CA PRO A 6 -10.19 -9.43 -17.71
C PRO A 6 -10.30 -7.92 -17.43
N ASN A 7 -10.94 -7.19 -18.34
CA ASN A 7 -11.31 -5.79 -18.14
C ASN A 7 -12.72 -5.73 -17.55
N GLY A 8 -12.95 -4.81 -16.60
CA GLY A 8 -14.27 -4.61 -16.03
C GLY A 8 -14.22 -4.12 -14.60
N GLU A 9 -15.28 -4.41 -13.85
CA GLU A 9 -15.38 -4.07 -12.43
C GLU A 9 -14.57 -5.05 -11.57
N TRP A 10 -13.51 -4.56 -10.96
CA TRP A 10 -12.71 -5.28 -9.98
C TRP A 10 -13.19 -4.92 -8.59
N THR A 11 -13.32 -5.93 -7.74
CA THR A 11 -13.74 -5.75 -6.34
C THR A 11 -12.64 -6.22 -5.41
N VAL A 12 -12.33 -5.42 -4.38
CA VAL A 12 -11.42 -5.81 -3.29
C VAL A 12 -12.17 -5.76 -1.97
N ARG A 13 -12.02 -6.82 -1.17
CA ARG A 13 -12.63 -6.95 0.15
C ARG A 13 -11.53 -7.09 1.18
N VAL A 14 -11.48 -6.16 2.12
CA VAL A 14 -10.55 -6.20 3.26
C VAL A 14 -11.37 -6.38 4.53
N ASN A 15 -11.32 -7.56 5.13
CA ASN A 15 -11.99 -7.84 6.40
C ASN A 15 -10.96 -7.75 7.54
N VAL A 16 -11.11 -6.77 8.42
CA VAL A 16 -10.22 -6.57 9.56
C VAL A 16 -10.86 -7.21 10.80
N PHE A 17 -10.24 -8.24 11.34
CA PHE A 17 -10.75 -8.96 12.51
C PHE A 17 -10.17 -8.40 13.80
N GLU A 18 -8.85 -8.41 13.93
CA GLU A 18 -8.19 -8.15 15.21
C GLU A 18 -6.84 -7.45 15.02
N LEU A 19 -6.49 -6.58 15.96
CA LEU A 19 -5.17 -5.97 16.12
C LEU A 19 -4.57 -6.45 17.43
N ARG A 20 -3.27 -6.78 17.46
CA ARG A 20 -2.58 -7.26 18.66
C ARG A 20 -1.22 -6.59 18.84
N ASN A 21 -0.90 -6.33 20.10
CA ASN A 21 0.41 -5.86 20.54
C ASN A 21 0.89 -4.65 19.73
N LEU A 22 -0.02 -3.71 19.47
CA LEU A 22 0.33 -2.47 18.80
C LEU A 22 1.31 -1.70 19.67
N ARG A 23 2.31 -1.12 19.02
CA ARG A 23 3.26 -0.25 19.69
C ARG A 23 2.60 1.10 19.91
N GLY A 24 2.19 1.35 21.15
CA GLY A 24 1.64 2.65 21.54
C GLY A 24 2.57 3.79 21.10
N VAL A 25 1.96 4.85 20.55
CA VAL A 25 2.69 6.03 20.06
C VAL A 25 2.80 7.10 21.14
N ASP A 26 1.93 7.03 22.15
CA ASP A 26 1.83 8.00 23.23
C ASP A 26 2.29 7.46 24.59
N ILE A 27 2.64 8.39 25.49
CA ILE A 27 3.14 8.11 26.85
C ILE A 27 2.07 7.40 27.71
N SER A 28 0.80 7.51 27.33
CA SER A 28 -0.34 6.90 28.03
C SER A 28 -0.44 5.38 27.87
N GLU A 29 0.44 4.73 27.10
CA GLU A 29 0.41 3.28 26.79
C GLU A 29 -0.93 2.77 26.22
N SER A 30 -1.77 3.69 25.76
CA SER A 30 -3.14 3.43 25.32
C SER A 30 -3.41 4.26 24.08
N SER A 31 -3.90 3.61 23.02
CA SER A 31 -4.09 4.20 21.69
C SER A 31 -5.54 4.07 21.24
N ASP A 32 -6.04 5.10 20.56
CA ASP A 32 -7.38 5.15 19.97
C ASP A 32 -7.27 4.76 18.49
N THR A 33 -7.21 3.46 18.24
CA THR A 33 -6.74 2.93 16.95
C THR A 33 -7.84 2.77 15.92
N PHE A 34 -7.50 2.96 14.66
CA PHE A 34 -8.36 2.64 13.52
C PHE A 34 -7.50 2.29 12.30
N VAL A 35 -8.08 1.57 11.35
CA VAL A 35 -7.36 1.08 10.16
C VAL A 35 -7.86 1.80 8.93
N PHE A 36 -6.96 2.38 8.15
CA PHE A 36 -7.20 2.76 6.78
C PHE A 36 -6.83 1.60 5.85
N ALA A 37 -7.69 1.34 4.87
CA ALA A 37 -7.34 0.54 3.72
C ALA A 37 -7.48 1.41 2.47
N THR A 38 -6.40 1.51 1.71
CA THR A 38 -6.36 2.19 0.42
C THR A 38 -6.17 1.15 -0.66
N VAL A 39 -7.16 1.07 -1.54
CA VAL A 39 -7.06 0.28 -2.78
C VAL A 39 -7.08 1.29 -3.89
N THR A 40 -5.95 1.41 -4.58
CA THR A 40 -5.78 2.36 -5.67
C THR A 40 -5.96 3.81 -5.23
N VAL A 41 -7.11 4.45 -5.53
CA VAL A 41 -7.41 5.84 -5.17
C VAL A 41 -8.52 5.93 -4.11
N ILE A 42 -9.09 4.79 -3.71
CA ILE A 42 -10.20 4.73 -2.78
C ILE A 42 -9.65 4.33 -1.41
N THR A 43 -9.75 5.25 -0.45
CA THR A 43 -9.42 5.00 0.95
C THR A 43 -10.70 4.86 1.77
N LYS A 44 -10.80 3.77 2.54
CA LYS A 44 -11.85 3.56 3.55
C LYS A 44 -11.23 3.30 4.91
N LYS A 45 -12.00 3.49 5.98
CA LYS A 45 -11.52 3.26 7.34
C LYS A 45 -12.47 2.44 8.19
N THR A 46 -11.91 1.77 9.19
CA THR A 46 -12.69 1.13 10.24
C THR A 46 -13.22 2.14 11.26
N GLY A 47 -14.14 1.70 12.11
CA GLY A 47 -14.47 2.34 13.37
C GLY A 47 -13.25 2.42 14.28
N ARG A 48 -13.28 3.40 15.19
CA ARG A 48 -12.23 3.65 16.17
C ARG A 48 -12.39 2.70 17.35
N GLN A 49 -11.31 2.01 17.70
CA GLN A 49 -11.18 1.16 18.88
C GLN A 49 -10.48 1.95 19.96
N GLN A 50 -11.17 2.21 21.07
CA GLN A 50 -10.71 3.17 22.06
C GLN A 50 -9.81 2.51 23.09
N GLN A 51 -8.77 3.24 23.47
CA GLN A 51 -7.91 2.98 24.63
C GLN A 51 -7.30 1.56 24.70
N THR A 52 -6.87 0.99 23.58
CA THR A 52 -6.32 -0.37 23.60
C THR A 52 -5.26 -0.63 22.54
N LEU A 53 -4.23 -1.41 22.92
CA LEU A 53 -3.17 -1.89 22.04
C LEU A 53 -3.52 -3.24 21.36
N THR A 54 -4.61 -3.88 21.83
CA THR A 54 -5.15 -5.12 21.30
C THR A 54 -6.67 -5.01 21.23
N CYS A 55 -7.25 -5.09 20.04
CA CYS A 55 -8.69 -4.92 19.85
C CYS A 55 -9.26 -5.79 18.75
N ILE A 56 -10.54 -6.10 18.90
CA ILE A 56 -11.38 -6.72 17.88
C ILE A 56 -12.05 -5.59 17.09
N ALA A 57 -11.80 -5.53 15.78
CA ALA A 57 -12.43 -4.58 14.88
C ALA A 57 -13.67 -5.18 14.20
N ASN A 58 -13.57 -6.41 13.71
CA ASN A 58 -14.60 -7.15 12.97
C ASN A 58 -15.36 -6.29 11.93
N GLN A 59 -14.61 -5.70 11.00
CA GLN A 59 -15.18 -4.81 10.00
C GLN A 59 -14.69 -5.12 8.59
N LEU A 60 -15.66 -5.27 7.68
CA LEU A 60 -15.43 -5.42 6.25
C LEU A 60 -15.38 -4.05 5.55
N LEU A 61 -14.30 -3.81 4.83
CA LEU A 61 -14.13 -2.69 3.92
C LEU A 61 -14.21 -3.20 2.48
N PHE A 62 -15.18 -2.69 1.74
CA PHE A 62 -15.48 -3.10 0.36
C PHE A 62 -15.05 -2.02 -0.63
N PHE A 63 -14.31 -2.38 -1.67
CA PHE A 63 -13.82 -1.47 -2.71
C PHE A 63 -14.25 -2.02 -4.08
N SER A 64 -14.73 -1.15 -4.95
CA SER A 64 -15.04 -1.50 -6.34
C SER A 64 -14.54 -0.39 -7.26
N SER A 65 -13.93 -0.77 -8.38
CA SER A 65 -13.54 0.15 -9.44
C SER A 65 -13.47 -0.54 -10.79
N VAL A 66 -13.83 0.17 -11.87
CA VAL A 66 -13.69 -0.33 -13.24
C VAL A 66 -12.28 -0.07 -13.74
N ARG A 67 -11.57 -1.12 -14.17
CA ARG A 67 -10.16 -1.08 -14.61
C ARG A 67 -9.88 -2.14 -15.67
N THR A 68 -8.80 -1.93 -16.43
CA THR A 68 -8.21 -3.04 -17.19
C THR A 68 -7.51 -4.02 -16.25
N GLY A 69 -7.35 -5.27 -16.70
CA GLY A 69 -6.65 -6.26 -15.90
C GLY A 69 -5.19 -5.90 -15.62
N LEU A 70 -4.50 -5.31 -16.59
CA LEU A 70 -3.11 -4.85 -16.45
C LEU A 70 -3.00 -3.66 -15.49
N GLU A 71 -3.90 -2.68 -15.62
CA GLU A 71 -3.94 -1.56 -14.66
C GLU A 71 -4.15 -2.06 -13.24
N PHE A 72 -5.05 -3.02 -13.03
CA PHE A 72 -5.29 -3.57 -11.69
C PHE A 72 -4.11 -4.40 -11.17
N GLU A 73 -3.42 -5.16 -12.02
CA GLU A 73 -2.24 -5.96 -11.61
C GLU A 73 -1.13 -5.10 -11.00
N ASP A 74 -0.92 -3.89 -11.53
CA ASP A 74 0.10 -2.93 -11.08
C ASP A 74 -0.30 -2.16 -9.80
N GLU A 75 -1.52 -2.34 -9.29
CA GLU A 75 -2.02 -1.63 -8.11
C GLU A 75 -1.52 -2.23 -6.79
N LYS A 76 -1.66 -1.44 -5.72
CA LYS A 76 -1.34 -1.83 -4.35
C LYS A 76 -2.56 -1.75 -3.45
N ILE A 77 -2.54 -2.60 -2.43
CA ILE A 77 -3.48 -2.60 -1.32
C ILE A 77 -2.68 -2.22 -0.08
N ASP A 78 -2.86 -0.98 0.36
CA ASP A 78 -2.18 -0.39 1.51
C ASP A 78 -3.08 -0.43 2.74
N ILE A 79 -2.54 -0.94 3.85
CA ILE A 79 -3.21 -1.04 5.14
C ILE A 79 -2.41 -0.24 6.15
N ASP A 80 -2.99 0.86 6.61
CA ASP A 80 -2.37 1.78 7.58
C ASP A 80 -3.12 1.76 8.90
N ILE A 81 -2.39 1.50 9.99
CA ILE A 81 -2.92 1.53 11.34
C ILE A 81 -2.60 2.89 11.91
N MET A 82 -3.64 3.62 12.31
CA MET A 82 -3.55 4.98 12.81
C MET A 82 -3.95 5.03 14.28
N ASP A 83 -3.28 5.89 15.03
CA ASP A 83 -3.67 6.33 16.36
C ASP A 83 -4.38 7.67 16.25
N TRP A 84 -5.63 7.75 16.71
CA TRP A 84 -6.35 9.01 16.76
C TRP A 84 -5.84 9.85 17.92
N ASN A 85 -5.53 11.11 17.62
CA ASN A 85 -5.16 12.08 18.64
C ASN A 85 -6.25 13.15 18.76
N ARG A 86 -6.65 13.47 20.00
CA ARG A 86 -7.69 14.48 20.27
C ARG A 86 -7.24 15.89 19.93
N THR A 87 -5.95 16.19 20.10
CA THR A 87 -5.42 17.55 20.07
C THR A 87 -4.49 17.82 18.88
N GLY A 88 -4.28 16.82 18.01
CA GLY A 88 -3.36 16.94 16.88
C GLY A 88 -3.69 15.95 15.75
N ALA A 89 -2.80 15.87 14.77
CA ALA A 89 -2.93 14.90 13.69
C ALA A 89 -2.84 13.46 14.20
N SER A 90 -3.62 12.57 13.60
CA SER A 90 -3.49 11.13 13.82
C SER A 90 -2.07 10.67 13.48
N LYS A 91 -1.54 9.75 14.26
CA LYS A 91 -0.18 9.23 14.08
C LYS A 91 -0.23 7.83 13.48
N GLN A 92 0.61 7.54 12.50
CA GLN A 92 0.69 6.20 11.92
C GLN A 92 1.49 5.28 12.84
N ILE A 93 0.88 4.16 13.23
CA ILE A 93 1.46 3.14 14.12
C ILE A 93 2.21 2.11 13.29
N GLY A 94 1.55 1.58 12.24
CA GLY A 94 2.01 0.42 11.51
C GLY A 94 1.46 0.37 10.10
N VAL A 95 2.19 -0.30 9.21
CA VAL A 95 1.85 -0.43 7.79
C VAL A 95 1.95 -1.89 7.35
N TYR A 96 1.03 -2.27 6.47
CA TYR A 96 1.14 -3.47 5.66
C TYR A 96 0.71 -3.16 4.23
N THR A 97 1.53 -3.55 3.26
CA THR A 97 1.25 -3.36 1.84
C THR A 97 1.35 -4.70 1.13
N VAL A 98 0.42 -4.96 0.21
CA VAL A 98 0.48 -6.10 -0.70
C VAL A 98 0.14 -5.64 -2.12
N ASP A 99 0.91 -6.12 -3.09
CA ASP A 99 0.66 -5.84 -4.51
C ASP A 99 -0.55 -6.67 -4.99
N ALA A 100 -1.39 -6.07 -5.83
CA ALA A 100 -2.54 -6.74 -6.42
C ALA A 100 -2.11 -7.97 -7.23
N LYS A 101 -1.00 -7.87 -7.98
CA LYS A 101 -0.36 -9.02 -8.63
C LYS A 101 -0.15 -10.22 -7.70
N ARG A 102 0.38 -9.97 -6.50
CA ARG A 102 0.63 -11.04 -5.52
C ARG A 102 -0.66 -11.70 -5.08
N MET A 103 -1.74 -10.93 -4.95
CA MET A 103 -3.08 -11.46 -4.66
C MET A 103 -3.60 -12.30 -5.82
N LEU A 104 -3.42 -11.86 -7.07
CA LEU A 104 -3.85 -12.60 -8.26
C LEU A 104 -3.13 -13.95 -8.40
N GLU A 105 -1.90 -14.07 -7.91
CA GLU A 105 -1.14 -15.33 -7.89
C GLU A 105 -1.57 -16.31 -6.78
N LEU A 106 -2.37 -15.87 -5.79
CA LEU A 106 -2.85 -16.76 -4.73
C LEU A 106 -4.02 -17.64 -5.21
N PRO A 107 -4.16 -18.85 -4.65
CA PRO A 107 -5.37 -19.65 -4.82
C PRO A 107 -6.61 -18.82 -4.45
N ALA A 108 -7.63 -18.86 -5.30
CA ALA A 108 -8.87 -18.08 -5.15
C ALA A 108 -8.69 -16.56 -5.01
N HIS A 109 -7.51 -16.03 -5.33
CA HIS A 109 -7.16 -14.61 -5.19
C HIS A 109 -7.38 -14.06 -3.77
N GLU A 110 -7.09 -14.90 -2.77
CA GLU A 110 -7.46 -14.65 -1.39
C GLU A 110 -6.32 -14.90 -0.40
N ILE A 111 -6.29 -14.06 0.63
CA ILE A 111 -5.70 -14.38 1.93
C ILE A 111 -6.83 -14.43 2.94
N TYR A 112 -6.98 -15.55 3.64
CA TYR A 112 -8.08 -15.76 4.57
C TYR A 112 -7.59 -15.78 6.02
N ARG A 113 -8.20 -14.97 6.89
CA ARG A 113 -8.05 -14.94 8.36
C ARG A 113 -6.61 -15.06 8.86
N THR A 114 -5.67 -14.42 8.16
CA THR A 114 -4.24 -14.59 8.43
C THR A 114 -3.70 -13.46 9.29
N TRP A 115 -2.75 -13.79 10.16
CA TRP A 115 -1.98 -12.82 10.93
C TRP A 115 -0.83 -12.25 10.10
N PHE A 116 -0.73 -10.92 10.09
CA PHE A 116 0.33 -10.18 9.44
C PHE A 116 1.10 -9.35 10.46
N ALA A 117 2.42 -9.32 10.30
CA ALA A 117 3.29 -8.43 11.06
C ALA A 117 3.25 -7.03 10.45
N LEU A 118 3.04 -6.00 11.29
CA LEU A 118 3.05 -4.61 10.87
C LEU A 118 4.47 -4.06 10.84
N GLN A 119 4.81 -3.34 9.77
CA GLN A 119 6.06 -2.60 9.67
C GLN A 119 5.94 -1.28 10.43
N ASP A 120 7.02 -0.88 11.13
CA ASP A 120 7.10 0.45 11.73
C ASP A 120 7.29 1.49 10.60
N PRO A 121 6.38 2.46 10.44
CA PRO A 121 6.46 3.48 9.38
C PRO A 121 7.72 4.34 9.48
N ARG A 122 8.38 4.35 10.65
CA ARG A 122 9.64 5.09 10.88
C ARG A 122 10.89 4.31 10.45
N GLY A 123 10.74 3.16 9.80
CA GLY A 123 11.88 2.35 9.31
C GLY A 123 12.60 1.53 10.40
N GLY A 124 11.95 1.30 11.55
CA GLY A 124 12.52 0.51 12.63
C GLY A 124 12.62 -0.98 12.30
N LYS A 125 13.64 -1.67 12.82
CA LYS A 125 13.79 -3.15 12.70
C LYS A 125 12.74 -3.93 13.50
N ARG A 126 12.10 -3.29 14.48
CA ARG A 126 11.06 -3.90 15.32
C ARG A 126 9.70 -3.74 14.63
N ARG A 127 8.86 -4.77 14.75
CA ARG A 127 7.48 -4.75 14.26
C ARG A 127 6.66 -3.74 15.07
N ALA A 128 5.70 -3.10 14.41
CA ALA A 128 4.76 -2.18 15.04
C ALA A 128 3.58 -2.89 15.74
N GLY A 129 3.38 -4.17 15.47
CA GLY A 129 2.31 -4.98 16.03
C GLY A 129 1.86 -6.05 15.04
N PHE A 130 0.67 -6.60 15.23
CA PHE A 130 0.07 -7.60 14.36
C PHE A 130 -1.39 -7.26 14.02
N ILE A 131 -1.82 -7.65 12.82
CA ILE A 131 -3.21 -7.54 12.36
C ILE A 131 -3.69 -8.89 11.84
N LYS A 132 -4.89 -9.32 12.20
CA LYS A 132 -5.61 -10.46 11.60
C LYS A 132 -6.61 -9.92 10.58
N MET A 133 -6.45 -10.31 9.32
CA MET A 133 -7.35 -9.86 8.25
C MET A 133 -7.52 -10.90 7.15
N SER A 134 -8.60 -10.75 6.38
CA SER A 134 -8.75 -11.37 5.06
C SER A 134 -8.68 -10.31 3.97
N ILE A 135 -8.02 -10.62 2.87
CA ILE A 135 -8.02 -9.80 1.65
C ILE A 135 -8.48 -10.70 0.51
N ILE A 136 -9.53 -10.31 -0.20
CA ILE A 136 -10.05 -11.04 -1.36
C ILE A 136 -10.09 -10.08 -2.54
N VAL A 137 -9.50 -10.49 -3.66
CA VAL A 137 -9.65 -9.82 -4.95
C VAL A 137 -10.63 -10.62 -5.80
N VAL A 138 -11.69 -9.98 -6.26
CA VAL A 138 -12.69 -10.60 -7.15
C VAL A 138 -12.57 -9.97 -8.54
N PRO A 139 -12.25 -10.77 -9.57
CA PRO A 139 -12.18 -10.29 -10.95
C PRO A 139 -13.58 -9.97 -11.51
N PRO A 140 -13.65 -9.21 -12.62
CA PRO A 140 -14.88 -9.01 -13.37
C PRO A 140 -15.61 -10.33 -13.64
N VAL A 141 -16.92 -10.38 -13.32
CA VAL A 141 -17.78 -11.57 -13.48
C VAL A 141 -17.43 -12.73 -12.52
N GLY A 142 -16.47 -12.56 -11.61
CA GLY A 142 -16.14 -13.52 -10.57
C GLY A 142 -17.04 -13.45 -9.34
N SER A 143 -16.93 -14.44 -8.47
CA SER A 143 -17.53 -14.45 -7.13
C SER A 143 -16.46 -14.67 -6.06
N PRO A 144 -16.66 -14.14 -4.84
CA PRO A 144 -15.78 -14.44 -3.70
C PRO A 144 -15.83 -15.94 -3.36
N PRO A 145 -14.74 -16.51 -2.81
CA PRO A 145 -14.75 -17.87 -2.29
C PRO A 145 -15.73 -18.03 -1.12
N PHE A 146 -16.25 -19.24 -0.95
CA PHE A 146 -17.10 -19.61 0.18
C PHE A 146 -16.27 -20.34 1.24
N HIS A 147 -16.39 -19.93 2.48
CA HIS A 147 -15.74 -20.57 3.63
C HIS A 147 -16.79 -21.01 4.64
N ASP A 148 -16.57 -22.18 5.23
CA ASP A 148 -17.33 -22.63 6.40
C ASP A 148 -16.65 -22.08 7.66
N ASP A 149 -17.39 -21.37 8.50
CA ASP A 149 -16.86 -20.60 9.64
C ASP A 149 -16.50 -21.47 10.86
N THR A 150 -16.67 -22.79 10.76
CA THR A 150 -16.47 -23.76 11.84
C THR A 150 -15.01 -23.87 12.32
N GLU A 151 -14.03 -23.59 11.44
CA GLU A 151 -12.58 -23.68 11.75
C GLU A 151 -12.10 -22.67 12.81
N ASP A 152 -12.80 -21.55 13.03
CA ASP A 152 -12.38 -20.49 13.96
C ASP A 152 -12.33 -20.95 15.43
N THR A 153 -13.09 -22.00 15.76
CA THR A 153 -13.19 -22.54 17.12
C THR A 153 -11.89 -23.20 17.57
N GLU A 154 -11.09 -23.75 16.64
CA GLU A 154 -9.87 -24.50 16.96
C GLU A 154 -8.62 -23.60 17.15
N GLU A 155 -8.64 -22.39 16.58
CA GLU A 155 -7.53 -21.41 16.66
C GLU A 155 -7.41 -20.74 18.04
N LEU A 156 -8.45 -20.85 18.89
CA LEU A 156 -8.47 -20.32 20.26
C LEU A 156 -7.59 -21.14 21.25
N SER A 157 -7.05 -22.28 20.82
CA SER A 157 -6.09 -23.04 21.62
C SER A 157 -4.69 -22.41 21.54
N ALA A 158 -4.17 -21.95 22.68
CA ALA A 158 -2.91 -21.20 22.77
C ALA A 158 -1.69 -21.89 22.13
N GLY A 159 -1.74 -23.21 21.93
CA GLY A 159 -0.66 -24.00 21.30
C GLY A 159 -0.56 -23.90 19.77
N ASN A 160 -1.62 -23.51 19.06
CA ASN A 160 -1.64 -23.50 17.59
C ASN A 160 -1.33 -22.12 16.96
N LEU A 161 -1.43 -21.03 17.72
CA LEU A 161 -1.15 -19.66 17.26
C LEU A 161 0.31 -19.43 16.82
N LEU A 162 1.25 -20.27 17.26
CA LEU A 162 2.67 -20.18 16.89
C LEU A 162 3.02 -21.01 15.64
N LYS A 163 2.14 -21.92 15.19
CA LYS A 163 2.39 -22.87 14.09
C LYS A 163 1.85 -22.40 12.74
N ARG A 164 0.76 -21.63 12.71
CA ARG A 164 0.23 -21.07 11.45
C ARG A 164 0.99 -19.77 11.15
N SER A 165 1.98 -19.92 10.29
CA SER A 165 2.87 -18.91 9.72
C SER A 165 2.25 -17.51 9.65
N VAL A 166 2.67 -16.63 10.58
CA VAL A 166 2.56 -15.17 10.39
C VAL A 166 3.20 -14.85 9.05
N LEU A 167 2.42 -14.37 8.09
CA LEU A 167 2.97 -13.91 6.82
C LEU A 167 3.83 -12.70 7.14
N LYS A 168 5.15 -12.88 6.98
CA LYS A 168 6.10 -11.78 7.11
C LYS A 168 5.81 -10.84 5.95
N THR A 169 5.82 -9.54 6.24
CA THR A 169 5.86 -8.54 5.18
C THR A 169 6.97 -8.90 4.20
N PRO A 170 6.72 -8.84 2.89
CA PRO A 170 7.79 -8.96 1.92
C PRO A 170 8.83 -7.91 2.29
N LYS A 171 10.09 -8.33 2.41
CA LYS A 171 11.18 -7.40 2.63
C LYS A 171 11.34 -6.61 1.33
N ILE A 172 10.71 -5.44 1.25
CA ILE A 172 11.00 -4.46 0.21
C ILE A 172 12.44 -4.01 0.48
N SER A 173 13.39 -4.49 -0.32
CA SER A 173 14.74 -3.98 -0.31
C SER A 173 14.71 -2.60 -0.94
N TYR A 174 14.85 -1.56 -0.13
CA TYR A 174 15.13 -0.23 -0.62
C TYR A 174 16.51 -0.27 -1.28
N GLN A 175 16.57 0.00 -2.57
CA GLN A 175 17.83 0.28 -3.24
C GLN A 175 17.94 1.79 -3.30
N ASP A 176 18.83 2.34 -2.48
CA ASP A 176 19.11 3.78 -2.48
C ASP A 176 19.75 4.13 -3.83
N TRP A 177 19.04 4.91 -4.64
CA TRP A 177 19.61 5.54 -5.82
C TRP A 177 20.01 6.96 -5.43
N ALA A 178 21.30 7.28 -5.56
CA ALA A 178 21.72 8.67 -5.52
C ALA A 178 21.66 9.22 -6.94
N LEU A 179 20.82 10.24 -7.13
CA LEU A 179 20.72 10.96 -8.38
C LEU A 179 21.66 12.15 -8.36
N HIS A 180 22.75 12.07 -9.12
CA HIS A 180 23.61 13.21 -9.33
C HIS A 180 23.11 13.99 -10.54
N ILE A 181 22.42 15.11 -10.30
CA ILE A 181 21.98 16.04 -11.34
C ILE A 181 22.99 17.19 -11.40
N THR A 182 23.69 17.33 -12.53
CA THR A 182 24.48 18.52 -12.81
C THR A 182 23.78 19.35 -13.87
N ILE A 183 23.29 20.53 -13.48
CA ILE A 183 22.70 21.50 -14.39
C ILE A 183 23.82 22.46 -14.79
N GLY A 184 24.29 22.36 -16.04
CA GLY A 184 25.42 23.16 -16.52
C GLY A 184 25.05 24.63 -16.73
N TRP A 185 24.11 24.89 -17.63
CA TRP A 185 23.62 26.23 -17.94
C TRP A 185 22.27 26.11 -18.68
N ALA A 186 21.48 27.17 -18.62
CA ALA A 186 20.26 27.32 -19.40
C ALA A 186 20.36 28.64 -20.17
N ASP A 187 20.02 28.62 -21.46
CA ASP A 187 20.06 29.79 -22.33
C ASP A 187 18.75 29.91 -23.11
N MET A 188 18.48 31.11 -23.62
CA MET A 188 17.20 31.48 -24.25
C MET A 188 15.98 31.19 -23.37
N LEU A 189 16.08 31.39 -22.05
CA LEU A 189 14.92 31.39 -21.18
C LEU A 189 13.95 32.48 -21.67
N PRO A 190 12.71 32.14 -22.08
CA PRO A 190 11.78 33.14 -22.56
C PRO A 190 11.51 34.14 -21.43
N ASN A 191 11.73 35.42 -21.71
CA ASN A 191 11.31 36.49 -20.82
C ASN A 191 9.79 36.37 -20.72
N MET A 192 9.28 36.07 -19.52
CA MET A 192 7.87 35.77 -19.29
C MET A 192 7.06 37.06 -19.36
N VAL A 193 6.93 37.61 -20.55
CA VAL A 193 5.91 38.57 -20.94
C VAL A 193 5.28 38.01 -22.20
N SER A 194 3.94 38.00 -22.20
CA SER A 194 3.10 37.14 -23.01
C SER A 194 3.37 37.24 -24.53
N THR A 195 3.05 36.14 -25.22
CA THR A 195 2.89 35.99 -26.68
C THR A 195 4.13 35.73 -27.54
N GLY A 196 4.88 34.66 -27.25
CA GLY A 196 5.81 34.07 -28.23
C GLY A 196 6.12 32.60 -27.94
N THR A 197 5.98 31.74 -28.95
CA THR A 197 6.47 30.35 -28.88
C THR A 197 8.00 30.36 -28.79
N ALA A 198 8.55 29.90 -27.65
CA ALA A 198 9.97 29.67 -27.47
C ALA A 198 10.28 28.17 -27.57
N MET A 199 11.37 27.83 -28.23
CA MET A 199 11.90 26.46 -28.29
C MET A 199 12.88 26.28 -27.12
N LEU A 200 12.54 25.40 -26.18
CA LEU A 200 13.37 25.11 -25.01
C LEU A 200 14.28 23.91 -25.33
N SER A 201 15.59 24.09 -25.20
CA SER A 201 16.57 23.00 -25.19
C SER A 201 17.19 22.90 -23.80
N VAL A 202 16.97 21.78 -23.11
CA VAL A 202 17.59 21.48 -21.81
C VAL A 202 18.50 20.28 -21.99
N GLY A 203 19.81 20.51 -21.83
CA GLY A 203 20.79 19.43 -21.74
C GLY A 203 20.83 18.89 -20.32
N MET A 204 20.31 17.69 -20.09
CA MET A 204 20.41 16.98 -18.81
C MET A 204 21.39 15.81 -18.94
N LEU A 205 22.34 15.69 -18.01
CA LEU A 205 23.21 14.53 -17.89
C LEU A 205 22.85 13.77 -16.61
N LEU A 206 22.27 12.58 -16.77
CA LEU A 206 21.91 11.67 -15.70
C LEU A 206 23.03 10.64 -15.54
N THR A 207 23.69 10.64 -14.38
CA THR A 207 24.75 9.67 -14.09
C THR A 207 24.36 8.86 -12.86
N THR A 208 24.39 7.54 -12.96
CA THR A 208 24.21 6.64 -11.82
C THR A 208 25.53 6.45 -11.09
N LEU A 209 25.49 6.13 -9.79
CA LEU A 209 26.69 5.90 -8.96
C LEU A 209 27.61 4.79 -9.50
N ASP A 210 27.09 3.85 -10.29
CA ASP A 210 27.85 2.79 -10.94
C ASP A 210 28.61 3.25 -12.20
N GLY A 211 28.71 4.55 -12.44
CA GLY A 211 29.44 5.14 -13.58
C GLY A 211 28.76 4.92 -14.93
N LYS A 212 27.53 4.39 -14.95
CA LYS A 212 26.78 4.17 -16.18
C LYS A 212 26.13 5.49 -16.60
N ILE A 213 26.70 6.11 -17.63
CA ILE A 213 26.20 7.36 -18.19
C ILE A 213 24.93 7.05 -19.00
N MET A 214 23.78 7.53 -18.52
CA MET A 214 22.54 7.54 -19.29
C MET A 214 22.35 8.96 -19.81
N LYS A 215 22.89 9.25 -20.99
CA LYS A 215 22.65 10.54 -21.64
C LYS A 215 21.23 10.54 -22.21
N GLN A 216 20.37 11.41 -21.70
CA GLN A 216 19.03 11.62 -22.26
C GLN A 216 18.79 13.11 -22.47
N GLU A 217 18.83 13.54 -23.73
CA GLU A 217 18.47 14.90 -24.13
C GLU A 217 16.95 14.99 -24.27
N TYR A 218 16.34 16.00 -23.67
CA TYR A 218 14.92 16.30 -23.85
C TYR A 218 14.77 17.67 -24.51
N SER A 219 14.19 17.71 -25.71
CA SER A 219 13.65 18.95 -26.29
C SER A 219 12.16 19.04 -25.98
N LEU A 220 11.75 20.01 -25.16
CA LEU A 220 10.35 20.22 -24.85
C LEU A 220 9.75 21.23 -25.84
N LEU A 221 9.02 20.74 -26.84
CA LEU A 221 8.18 21.54 -27.73
C LEU A 221 6.77 21.66 -27.13
N LYS A 222 6.49 22.77 -26.46
CA LYS A 222 5.13 23.08 -26.01
C LYS A 222 4.44 24.01 -27.03
N ARG A 223 3.63 23.43 -27.92
CA ARG A 223 2.62 24.17 -28.71
C ARG A 223 1.30 24.16 -27.95
N ARG A 224 0.69 25.33 -27.73
CA ARG A 224 -0.72 25.43 -27.37
C ARG A 224 -1.50 26.04 -28.54
N LYS A 225 -2.71 25.52 -28.74
CA LYS A 225 -3.79 26.20 -29.47
C LYS A 225 -4.23 27.44 -28.70
#